data_AF-A0A351YYA0-F1
#
_entry.id   AF-A0A351YYA0-F1
#
_cell.length_a   1.000
_cell.length_b   1.000
_cell.length_c   1.000
_cell.angle_alpha   90.00
_cell.angle_beta   90.00
_cell.angle_gamma   90.00
#
_symmetry.space_group_name_H-M   'P 1'
#
loop_
_entity.id
_entity.type
_entity.pdbx_description
1 polymer ?
#
loop_
_entity_poly.entity_id
_entity_poly.type
_entity_poly.pdbx_seq_one_letter_code
_entity_poly.pdbx_strand_id
1 'polypeptide(L)'
;MENENQKIDQKDINAAAWAACDTFRGVVDPAQYKDYILVILFLRYISDVWQDHYDKYKKEYGDDDERIRRKLERERFVLPVIKLTEEEDGKRKEIDSFTANFYSLYERKERNNIGELINITLEHIEEANRTKLAGVFRNIDFNSEANLGKTKDRNRRLKQLLEDFNSPKLDMRPSRVSEDIIGNTYIYLIEHFASDSGKKAGEFFSPLMVTELVARLAQPKDGDTICDPTCGSGGLLIKAANQIPSGNFALFGQETNGSTWALCRMNMFLHGFDSARIEWGDTINNPLLVSNKSLMKFDIVVANPPFSLDKWGAENAASDPYRRFTRGIPPKSKGDWAFITHMVETAKNQKGRIAVVVPHGVLFRGGAELKIRQA
;
A
#
# COMPACT_ATOMS: atom_id res chain seq x y z
N MET A 1 -37.30 -8.29 2.02
CA MET A 1 -36.81 -6.92 2.16
C MET A 1 -36.26 -6.80 3.58
N GLU A 2 -35.05 -7.31 3.81
CA GLU A 2 -34.41 -7.23 5.13
C GLU A 2 -32.95 -6.82 4.95
N ASN A 3 -32.55 -5.77 5.66
CA ASN A 3 -31.19 -5.30 5.91
C ASN A 3 -30.41 -4.51 4.84
N GLU A 4 -31.05 -3.70 3.99
CA GLU A 4 -30.30 -2.73 3.15
C GLU A 4 -29.77 -1.48 3.91
N ASN A 5 -30.19 -1.25 5.16
CA ASN A 5 -29.88 -0.03 5.93
C ASN A 5 -28.99 -0.23 7.17
N GLN A 6 -28.39 -1.41 7.37
CA GLN A 6 -27.52 -1.64 8.52
C GLN A 6 -26.09 -1.17 8.20
N LYS A 7 -25.65 -0.08 8.84
CA LYS A 7 -24.25 0.37 8.82
C LYS A 7 -23.37 -0.74 9.38
N ILE A 8 -22.33 -1.11 8.64
CA ILE A 8 -21.41 -2.17 9.05
C ILE A 8 -20.35 -1.58 10.00
N ASP A 9 -20.11 -2.22 11.15
CA ASP A 9 -19.09 -1.79 12.11
C ASP A 9 -17.68 -2.20 11.64
N GLN A 10 -16.66 -1.42 12.02
CA GLN A 10 -15.25 -1.70 11.74
C GLN A 10 -14.84 -3.10 12.20
N LYS A 11 -15.34 -3.53 13.37
CA LYS A 11 -15.03 -4.84 13.95
C LYS A 11 -15.56 -5.98 13.07
N ASP A 12 -16.75 -5.82 12.52
CA ASP A 12 -17.38 -6.84 11.69
C ASP A 12 -16.64 -7.01 10.36
N ILE A 13 -16.23 -5.89 9.73
CA ILE A 13 -15.44 -5.92 8.49
C ILE A 13 -14.05 -6.49 8.75
N ASN A 14 -13.39 -6.09 9.84
CA ASN A 14 -12.08 -6.64 10.20
C ASN A 14 -12.16 -8.16 10.44
N ALA A 15 -13.19 -8.62 11.15
CA ALA A 15 -13.41 -10.05 11.38
C ALA A 15 -13.72 -10.80 10.07
N ALA A 16 -14.56 -10.24 9.20
CA ALA A 16 -14.88 -10.85 7.91
C ALA A 16 -13.67 -10.90 6.97
N ALA A 17 -12.88 -9.83 6.90
CA ALA A 17 -11.67 -9.76 6.09
C ALA A 17 -10.60 -10.72 6.61
N TRP A 18 -10.47 -10.85 7.94
CA TRP A 18 -9.58 -11.82 8.55
C TRP A 18 -10.01 -13.27 8.31
N ALA A 19 -11.31 -13.55 8.40
CA ALA A 19 -11.86 -14.86 8.07
C ALA A 19 -11.59 -15.25 6.61
N ALA A 20 -11.64 -14.29 5.68
CA ALA A 20 -11.26 -14.54 4.27
C ALA A 20 -9.77 -14.93 4.09
N CYS A 21 -8.92 -14.66 5.08
CA CYS A 21 -7.52 -15.07 5.06
C CYS A 21 -7.32 -16.56 5.40
N ASP A 22 -8.30 -17.21 6.05
CA ASP A 22 -8.21 -18.61 6.47
C ASP A 22 -8.03 -19.57 5.29
N THR A 23 -8.46 -19.18 4.09
CA THR A 23 -8.29 -19.93 2.84
C THR A 23 -6.84 -20.28 2.51
N PHE A 24 -5.88 -19.45 2.91
CA PHE A 24 -4.45 -19.68 2.68
C PHE A 24 -3.70 -20.15 3.92
N ARG A 25 -4.31 -20.03 5.11
CA ARG A 25 -3.67 -20.34 6.37
C ARG A 25 -3.27 -21.82 6.45
N GLY A 26 -2.04 -22.07 6.87
CA GLY A 26 -1.49 -23.42 7.05
C GLY A 26 -1.02 -24.12 5.78
N VAL A 27 -1.18 -23.50 4.60
CA VAL A 27 -0.66 -24.07 3.34
C VAL A 27 0.29 -23.15 2.59
N VAL A 28 0.18 -21.84 2.79
CA VAL A 28 1.09 -20.85 2.25
C VAL A 28 1.69 -20.05 3.42
N ASP A 29 2.94 -19.59 3.28
CA ASP A 29 3.59 -18.74 4.28
C ASP A 29 2.82 -17.40 4.44
N PRO A 30 2.51 -16.93 5.66
CA PRO A 30 1.87 -15.63 5.91
C PRO A 30 2.52 -14.44 5.21
N ALA A 31 3.85 -14.43 5.10
CA ALA A 31 4.57 -13.38 4.40
C ALA A 31 4.30 -13.37 2.88
N GLN A 32 3.90 -14.51 2.31
CA GLN A 32 3.59 -14.65 0.88
C GLN A 32 2.12 -14.41 0.59
N TYR A 33 1.19 -15.06 1.34
CA TYR A 33 -0.23 -14.93 1.00
C TYR A 33 -0.84 -13.58 1.40
N LYS A 34 -0.20 -12.81 2.29
CA LYS A 34 -0.57 -11.42 2.61
C LYS A 34 -0.80 -10.59 1.34
N ASP A 35 0.13 -10.63 0.40
CA ASP A 35 0.09 -9.76 -0.77
C ASP A 35 -1.13 -10.09 -1.65
N TYR A 36 -1.48 -11.38 -1.77
CA TYR A 36 -2.68 -11.86 -2.47
C TYR A 36 -3.97 -11.38 -1.83
N ILE A 37 -4.08 -11.51 -0.51
CA ILE A 37 -5.25 -11.03 0.24
C ILE A 37 -5.41 -9.52 0.08
N LEU A 38 -4.34 -8.75 0.25
CA LEU A 38 -4.40 -7.29 0.23
C LEU A 38 -4.70 -6.75 -1.18
N VAL A 39 -4.19 -7.39 -2.23
CA VAL A 39 -4.54 -7.02 -3.61
C VAL A 39 -6.00 -7.33 -3.93
N ILE A 40 -6.53 -8.47 -3.49
CA ILE A 40 -7.96 -8.78 -3.69
C ILE A 40 -8.86 -7.86 -2.85
N LEU A 41 -8.46 -7.50 -1.63
CA LEU A 41 -9.18 -6.50 -0.83
C LEU A 41 -9.22 -5.14 -1.55
N PHE A 42 -8.08 -4.70 -2.11
CA PHE A 42 -8.02 -3.47 -2.90
C PHE A 42 -8.90 -3.54 -4.15
N LEU A 43 -8.84 -4.65 -4.89
CA LEU A 43 -9.68 -4.88 -6.08
C LEU A 43 -11.16 -4.90 -5.72
N ARG A 44 -11.52 -5.53 -4.60
CA ARG A 44 -12.90 -5.56 -4.10
C ARG A 44 -13.38 -4.15 -3.76
N TYR A 45 -12.56 -3.36 -3.05
CA TYR A 45 -12.90 -1.97 -2.73
C TYR A 45 -13.17 -1.11 -3.98
N ILE A 46 -12.24 -1.07 -4.94
CA ILE A 46 -12.44 -0.24 -6.14
C ILE A 46 -13.63 -0.72 -6.97
N SER A 47 -13.93 -2.02 -6.94
CA SER A 47 -15.12 -2.59 -7.58
C SER A 47 -16.42 -2.20 -6.89
N ASP A 48 -16.42 -2.15 -5.56
CA ASP A 48 -17.58 -1.72 -4.77
C ASP A 48 -17.87 -0.22 -4.97
N VAL A 49 -16.84 0.63 -4.93
CA VAL A 49 -16.98 2.06 -5.25
C VAL A 49 -17.54 2.25 -6.66
N TRP A 50 -17.00 1.54 -7.64
CA TRP A 50 -17.47 1.61 -9.02
C TRP A 50 -18.93 1.13 -9.14
N GLN A 51 -19.31 0.04 -8.46
CA GLN A 51 -20.66 -0.52 -8.51
C GLN A 51 -21.68 0.44 -7.90
N ASP A 52 -21.36 1.08 -6.76
CA ASP A 52 -22.23 2.05 -6.11
C ASP A 52 -22.49 3.27 -7.03
N HIS A 53 -21.45 3.74 -7.73
CA HIS A 53 -21.58 4.82 -8.69
C HIS A 53 -22.33 4.40 -9.96
N TYR A 54 -22.09 3.19 -10.48
CA TYR A 54 -22.86 2.64 -11.59
C TYR A 54 -24.35 2.56 -11.25
N ASP A 55 -24.71 2.00 -10.09
CA ASP A 55 -26.10 1.89 -9.63
C ASP A 55 -26.76 3.27 -9.48
N LYS A 56 -26.01 4.26 -9.00
CA LYS A 56 -26.46 5.65 -8.92
C LYS A 56 -26.71 6.25 -10.30
N TYR A 57 -25.78 6.12 -11.23
CA TYR A 57 -25.93 6.65 -12.59
C TYR A 57 -27.05 5.94 -13.37
N LYS A 58 -27.22 4.64 -13.17
CA LYS A 58 -28.34 3.88 -13.74
C LYS A 58 -29.69 4.36 -13.24
N LYS A 59 -29.80 4.71 -11.95
CA LYS A 59 -31.02 5.35 -11.40
C LYS A 59 -31.28 6.74 -11.99
N GLU A 60 -30.23 7.51 -12.28
CA GLU A 60 -30.34 8.88 -12.81
C GLU A 60 -30.61 8.91 -14.33
N TYR A 61 -30.04 7.97 -15.09
CA TYR A 61 -30.02 8.00 -16.55
C TYR A 61 -30.75 6.82 -17.23
N GLY A 62 -31.28 5.87 -16.45
CA GLY A 62 -31.96 4.69 -17.00
C GLY A 62 -30.98 3.76 -17.73
N ASP A 63 -31.36 3.34 -18.94
CA ASP A 63 -30.56 2.42 -19.78
C ASP A 63 -29.67 3.16 -20.81
N ASP A 64 -29.35 4.45 -20.56
CA ASP A 64 -28.36 5.20 -21.35
C ASP A 64 -26.92 4.76 -20.97
N ASP A 65 -26.57 3.56 -21.41
CA ASP A 65 -25.28 2.91 -21.11
C ASP A 65 -24.08 3.75 -21.55
N GLU A 66 -24.20 4.47 -22.67
CA GLU A 66 -23.13 5.35 -23.16
C GLU A 66 -22.88 6.50 -22.19
N ARG A 67 -23.94 7.14 -21.69
CA ARG A 67 -23.83 8.21 -20.71
C ARG A 67 -23.29 7.71 -19.37
N ILE A 68 -23.75 6.55 -18.90
CA ILE A 68 -23.25 5.93 -17.67
C ILE A 68 -21.75 5.63 -17.80
N ARG A 69 -21.33 5.04 -18.91
CA ARG A 69 -19.91 4.73 -19.19
C ARG A 69 -19.05 6.00 -19.20
N ARG A 70 -19.47 7.06 -19.89
CA ARG A 70 -18.73 8.34 -19.94
C ARG A 70 -18.55 8.99 -18.57
N LYS A 71 -19.48 8.76 -17.63
CA LYS A 71 -19.36 9.21 -16.24
C LYS A 71 -18.34 8.37 -15.47
N LEU A 72 -18.41 7.05 -15.62
CA LEU A 72 -17.48 6.11 -14.99
C LEU A 72 -16.03 6.27 -15.46
N GLU A 73 -15.80 6.68 -16.71
CA GLU A 73 -14.47 7.00 -17.24
C GLU A 73 -13.81 8.22 -16.56
N ARG A 74 -14.57 9.01 -15.79
CA ARG A 74 -14.07 10.18 -15.03
C ARG A 74 -13.94 9.90 -13.53
N GLU A 75 -14.23 8.69 -13.09
CA GLU A 75 -14.13 8.29 -11.70
C GLU A 75 -12.69 8.23 -11.24
N ARG A 76 -12.52 8.15 -9.92
CA ARG A 76 -11.20 8.07 -9.28
C ARG A 76 -10.34 6.92 -9.82
N PHE A 77 -10.97 5.77 -10.11
CA PHE A 77 -10.37 4.62 -10.77
C PHE A 77 -11.23 4.18 -11.94
N VAL A 78 -10.60 4.02 -13.10
CA VAL A 78 -11.24 3.50 -14.31
C VAL A 78 -11.18 1.99 -14.30
N LEU A 79 -12.33 1.32 -14.38
CA LEU A 79 -12.42 -0.14 -14.55
C LEU A 79 -12.81 -0.43 -16.01
N PRO A 80 -11.84 -0.73 -16.90
CA PRO A 80 -12.10 -0.89 -18.33
C PRO A 80 -12.84 -2.19 -18.64
N VAL A 81 -13.43 -2.29 -19.83
CA VAL A 81 -13.93 -3.57 -20.36
C VAL A 81 -12.78 -4.34 -20.99
N ILE A 82 -12.60 -5.58 -20.58
CA ILE A 82 -11.65 -6.55 -21.10
C ILE A 82 -12.32 -7.35 -22.20
N LYS A 83 -11.63 -7.52 -23.32
CA LYS A 83 -12.05 -8.39 -24.42
C LYS A 83 -11.01 -9.48 -24.61
N LEU A 84 -11.39 -10.72 -24.34
CA LEU A 84 -10.54 -11.87 -24.58
C LEU A 84 -10.78 -12.36 -26.01
N THR A 85 -9.69 -12.55 -26.75
CA THR A 85 -9.73 -13.04 -28.13
C THR A 85 -8.83 -14.24 -28.31
N GLU A 86 -9.28 -15.23 -29.08
CA GLU A 86 -8.43 -16.31 -29.59
C GLU A 86 -8.21 -16.13 -31.09
N GLU A 87 -7.05 -16.57 -31.58
CA GLU A 87 -6.76 -16.65 -33.00
C GLU A 87 -7.14 -18.04 -33.51
N GLU A 88 -8.11 -18.09 -34.42
CA GLU A 88 -8.60 -19.30 -35.08
C GLU A 88 -8.61 -19.01 -36.60
N ASP A 89 -7.90 -19.82 -37.39
CA ASP A 89 -7.75 -19.66 -38.85
C ASP A 89 -7.28 -18.27 -39.31
N GLY A 90 -6.36 -17.64 -38.54
CA GLY A 90 -5.84 -16.30 -38.85
C GLY A 90 -6.83 -15.16 -38.62
N LYS A 91 -7.97 -15.43 -37.95
CA LYS A 91 -8.95 -14.42 -37.52
C LYS A 91 -9.01 -14.37 -35.99
N ARG A 92 -9.08 -13.16 -35.44
CA ARG A 92 -9.34 -12.95 -34.01
C ARG A 92 -10.83 -13.06 -33.74
N LYS A 93 -11.20 -13.96 -32.83
CA LYS A 93 -12.56 -14.18 -32.38
C LYS A 93 -12.68 -13.79 -30.91
N GLU A 94 -13.62 -12.91 -30.59
CA GLU A 94 -13.95 -12.56 -29.20
C GLU A 94 -14.57 -13.79 -28.51
N ILE A 95 -13.94 -14.26 -27.44
CA ILE A 95 -14.37 -15.45 -26.68
C ILE A 95 -15.02 -15.07 -25.35
N ASP A 96 -14.73 -13.89 -24.83
CA ASP A 96 -15.32 -13.36 -23.60
C ASP A 96 -15.15 -11.84 -23.56
N SER A 97 -16.05 -11.16 -22.86
CA SER A 97 -16.00 -9.71 -22.66
C SER A 97 -16.63 -9.35 -21.32
N PHE A 98 -15.89 -8.63 -20.48
CA PHE A 98 -16.33 -8.29 -19.12
C PHE A 98 -15.64 -7.06 -18.55
N THR A 99 -16.24 -6.45 -17.55
CA THR A 99 -15.63 -5.30 -16.86
C THR A 99 -14.49 -5.78 -15.96
N ALA A 100 -13.36 -5.08 -15.95
CA ALA A 100 -12.20 -5.36 -15.11
C ALA A 100 -12.51 -5.06 -13.64
N ASN A 101 -13.30 -5.91 -13.00
CA ASN A 101 -13.75 -5.77 -11.62
C ASN A 101 -13.84 -7.12 -10.91
N PHE A 102 -13.97 -7.06 -9.58
CA PHE A 102 -14.09 -8.22 -8.72
C PHE A 102 -15.29 -9.12 -9.09
N TYR A 103 -16.45 -8.51 -9.37
CA TYR A 103 -17.69 -9.25 -9.61
C TYR A 103 -17.61 -10.12 -10.89
N SER A 104 -17.00 -9.59 -11.95
CA SER A 104 -16.77 -10.34 -13.19
C SER A 104 -15.79 -11.50 -13.01
N LEU A 105 -14.81 -11.37 -12.11
CA LEU A 105 -13.94 -12.48 -11.71
C LEU A 105 -14.70 -13.52 -10.88
N TYR A 106 -15.57 -13.08 -9.97
CA TYR A 106 -16.40 -13.97 -9.15
C TYR A 106 -17.35 -14.83 -9.98
N GLU A 107 -17.97 -14.28 -11.03
CA GLU A 107 -18.77 -15.02 -12.01
C GLU A 107 -17.95 -16.10 -12.73
N ARG A 108 -16.65 -15.86 -12.90
CA ARG A 108 -15.69 -16.72 -13.60
C ARG A 108 -14.88 -17.63 -12.67
N LYS A 109 -15.20 -17.69 -11.37
CA LYS A 109 -14.41 -18.45 -10.37
C LYS A 109 -14.23 -19.95 -10.67
N GLU A 110 -15.10 -20.54 -11.49
CA GLU A 110 -15.02 -21.94 -11.93
C GLU A 110 -14.12 -22.15 -13.16
N ARG A 111 -13.59 -21.08 -13.78
CA ARG A 111 -12.74 -21.18 -14.97
C ARG A 111 -11.40 -21.83 -14.61
N ASN A 112 -10.93 -22.71 -15.49
CA ASN A 112 -9.65 -23.42 -15.31
C ASN A 112 -8.43 -22.49 -15.33
N ASN A 113 -8.57 -21.28 -15.86
CA ASN A 113 -7.53 -20.26 -15.92
C ASN A 113 -7.80 -19.05 -15.01
N ILE A 114 -8.52 -19.23 -13.90
CA ILE A 114 -8.88 -18.12 -13.00
C ILE A 114 -7.68 -17.28 -12.53
N GLY A 115 -6.53 -17.90 -12.25
CA GLY A 115 -5.31 -17.17 -11.88
C GLY A 115 -4.82 -16.20 -12.97
N GLU A 116 -4.87 -16.65 -14.23
CA GLU A 116 -4.55 -15.81 -15.39
C GLU A 116 -5.57 -14.68 -15.57
N LEU A 117 -6.87 -14.97 -15.43
CA LEU A 117 -7.93 -13.96 -15.53
C LEU A 117 -7.78 -12.85 -14.48
N ILE A 118 -7.37 -13.19 -13.25
CA ILE A 118 -7.08 -12.19 -12.21
C ILE A 118 -5.90 -11.31 -12.65
N ASN A 119 -4.79 -11.90 -13.13
CA ASN A 119 -3.64 -11.14 -13.60
C ASN A 119 -4.01 -10.19 -14.75
N ILE A 120 -4.74 -10.68 -15.77
CA ILE A 120 -5.22 -9.88 -16.90
C ILE A 120 -6.09 -8.71 -16.40
N THR A 121 -6.95 -8.97 -15.42
CA THR A 121 -7.81 -7.93 -14.82
C THR A 121 -6.99 -6.84 -14.15
N LEU A 122 -6.01 -7.22 -13.33
CA LEU A 122 -5.13 -6.27 -12.65
C LEU A 122 -4.29 -5.46 -13.64
N GLU A 123 -3.79 -6.08 -14.71
CA GLU A 123 -3.03 -5.40 -15.77
C GLU A 123 -3.87 -4.34 -16.49
N HIS A 124 -5.11 -4.67 -16.86
CA HIS A 124 -6.01 -3.71 -17.51
C HIS A 124 -6.37 -2.55 -16.59
N ILE A 125 -6.57 -2.81 -15.29
CA ILE A 125 -6.78 -1.75 -14.29
C ILE A 125 -5.52 -0.89 -14.15
N GLU A 126 -4.32 -1.48 -14.10
CA GLU A 126 -3.06 -0.73 -14.04
C GLU A 126 -2.89 0.19 -15.25
N GLU A 127 -3.09 -0.31 -16.47
CA GLU A 127 -2.90 0.48 -17.69
C GLU A 127 -3.93 1.62 -17.81
N ALA A 128 -5.21 1.35 -17.49
CA ALA A 128 -6.24 2.38 -17.49
C ALA A 128 -6.01 3.47 -16.43
N ASN A 129 -5.23 3.18 -15.39
CA ASN A 129 -4.93 4.07 -14.28
C ASN A 129 -3.43 4.34 -14.12
N ARG A 130 -2.67 4.36 -15.22
CA ARG A 130 -1.20 4.35 -15.21
C ARG A 130 -0.55 5.44 -14.36
N THR A 131 -1.15 6.63 -14.27
CA THR A 131 -0.66 7.72 -13.41
C THR A 131 -0.71 7.37 -11.91
N LYS A 132 -1.63 6.49 -11.51
CA LYS A 132 -1.89 6.09 -10.13
C LYS A 132 -1.41 4.68 -9.79
N LEU A 133 -1.49 3.72 -10.72
CA LEU A 133 -1.28 2.31 -10.42
C LEU A 133 -0.06 1.69 -11.12
N ALA A 134 0.71 2.45 -11.90
CA ALA A 134 1.91 1.92 -12.54
C ALA A 134 2.85 1.26 -11.52
N GLY A 135 3.14 -0.03 -11.74
CA GLY A 135 4.01 -0.83 -10.89
C GLY A 135 3.33 -1.50 -9.71
N VAL A 136 2.10 -1.13 -9.36
CA VAL A 136 1.45 -1.56 -8.10
C VAL A 136 1.19 -3.08 -8.09
N PHE A 137 0.86 -3.70 -9.21
CA PHE A 137 0.54 -5.14 -9.26
C PHE A 137 1.67 -6.03 -9.78
N ARG A 138 2.86 -5.48 -10.06
CA ARG A 138 3.94 -6.23 -10.75
C ARG A 138 4.57 -7.35 -9.93
N ASN A 139 4.49 -7.27 -8.60
CA ASN A 139 5.14 -8.23 -7.70
C ASN A 139 4.23 -9.39 -7.31
N ILE A 140 3.04 -9.49 -7.92
CA ILE A 140 2.07 -10.53 -7.61
C ILE A 140 1.67 -11.31 -8.87
N ASP A 141 1.64 -12.63 -8.74
CA ASP A 141 1.20 -13.54 -9.80
C ASP A 141 0.21 -14.55 -9.23
N PHE A 142 -1.07 -14.41 -9.60
CA PHE A 142 -2.15 -15.32 -9.24
C PHE A 142 -2.11 -16.65 -10.00
N ASN A 143 -1.21 -16.80 -10.97
CA ASN A 143 -0.93 -18.05 -11.66
C ASN A 143 0.31 -18.79 -11.12
N SER A 144 0.98 -18.25 -10.09
CA SER A 144 2.22 -18.79 -9.52
C SER A 144 2.02 -20.17 -8.88
N GLU A 145 2.63 -21.20 -9.46
CA GLU A 145 2.65 -22.54 -8.88
C GLU A 145 3.50 -22.61 -7.61
N ALA A 146 4.58 -21.82 -7.53
CA ALA A 146 5.48 -21.78 -6.38
C ALA A 146 4.80 -21.26 -5.11
N ASN A 147 3.90 -20.27 -5.26
CA ASN A 147 3.23 -19.64 -4.12
C ASN A 147 1.84 -20.24 -3.83
N LEU A 148 1.11 -20.66 -4.87
CA LEU A 148 -0.30 -21.08 -4.73
C LEU A 148 -0.53 -22.58 -4.98
N GLY A 149 0.51 -23.31 -5.39
CA GLY A 149 0.48 -24.74 -5.69
C GLY A 149 0.05 -25.06 -7.12
N LYS A 150 -0.04 -26.36 -7.40
CA LYS A 150 -0.44 -26.89 -8.73
C LYS A 150 -1.81 -26.37 -9.15
N THR A 151 -2.08 -26.32 -10.46
CA THR A 151 -3.30 -25.77 -11.07
C THR A 151 -4.60 -26.11 -10.32
N LYS A 152 -4.82 -27.38 -9.96
CA LYS A 152 -6.04 -27.80 -9.24
C LYS A 152 -6.17 -27.15 -7.87
N ASP A 153 -5.09 -27.14 -7.08
CA ASP A 153 -5.08 -26.55 -5.74
C ASP A 153 -5.12 -25.03 -5.79
N ARG A 154 -4.36 -24.42 -6.70
CA ARG A 154 -4.39 -22.98 -6.96
C ARG A 154 -5.80 -22.52 -7.30
N ASN A 155 -6.44 -23.13 -8.29
CA ASN A 155 -7.78 -22.74 -8.71
C ASN A 155 -8.81 -22.93 -7.59
N ARG A 156 -8.71 -24.01 -6.80
CA ARG A 156 -9.55 -24.21 -5.61
C ARG A 156 -9.38 -23.09 -4.59
N ARG A 157 -8.13 -22.67 -4.30
CA ARG A 157 -7.83 -21.56 -3.37
C ARG A 157 -8.35 -20.23 -3.89
N LEU A 158 -8.13 -19.94 -5.16
CA LEU A 158 -8.58 -18.68 -5.78
C LEU A 158 -10.10 -18.60 -5.84
N LYS A 159 -10.76 -19.72 -6.14
CA LYS A 159 -12.22 -19.82 -6.04
C LYS A 159 -12.70 -19.47 -4.63
N GLN A 160 -12.15 -20.14 -3.61
CA GLN A 160 -12.54 -19.89 -2.22
C GLN A 160 -12.25 -18.44 -1.81
N LEU A 161 -11.12 -17.88 -2.22
CA LEU A 161 -10.77 -16.49 -1.98
C LEU A 161 -11.83 -15.53 -2.55
N LEU A 162 -12.24 -15.74 -3.81
CA LEU A 162 -13.30 -14.94 -4.42
C LEU A 162 -14.66 -15.15 -3.72
N GLU A 163 -14.95 -16.35 -3.21
CA GLU A 163 -16.15 -16.61 -2.42
C GLU A 163 -16.15 -15.88 -1.07
N ASP A 164 -15.03 -15.91 -0.36
CA ASP A 164 -14.89 -15.25 0.93
C ASP A 164 -15.04 -13.73 0.80
N PHE A 165 -14.40 -13.13 -0.22
CA PHE A 165 -14.51 -11.69 -0.52
C PHE A 165 -15.84 -11.27 -1.14
N ASN A 166 -16.67 -12.22 -1.59
CA ASN A 166 -18.05 -11.93 -2.04
C ASN A 166 -19.07 -11.99 -0.89
N SER A 167 -18.62 -12.18 0.35
CA SER A 167 -19.47 -12.14 1.54
C SER A 167 -20.20 -10.78 1.65
N PRO A 168 -21.52 -10.76 1.93
CA PRO A 168 -22.27 -9.51 2.17
C PRO A 168 -21.74 -8.66 3.34
N LYS A 169 -20.93 -9.27 4.23
CA LYS A 169 -20.24 -8.58 5.34
C LYS A 169 -19.04 -7.75 4.87
N LEU A 170 -18.54 -8.01 3.65
CA LEU A 170 -17.44 -7.30 2.99
C LEU A 170 -17.96 -6.38 1.87
N ASP A 171 -19.22 -5.98 1.95
CA ASP A 171 -19.77 -4.97 1.05
C ASP A 171 -19.23 -3.59 1.42
N MET A 172 -18.22 -3.14 0.67
CA MET A 172 -17.46 -1.92 0.90
C MET A 172 -17.98 -0.73 0.08
N ARG A 173 -19.24 -0.78 -0.37
CA ARG A 173 -19.85 0.34 -1.10
C ARG A 173 -19.90 1.59 -0.22
N PRO A 174 -19.53 2.78 -0.74
CA PRO A 174 -19.58 4.05 0.01
C PRO A 174 -20.96 4.37 0.62
N SER A 175 -22.04 3.90 -0.02
CA SER A 175 -23.40 3.98 0.53
C SER A 175 -23.60 3.20 1.84
N ARG A 176 -22.72 2.26 2.18
CA ARG A 176 -22.80 1.38 3.36
C ARG A 176 -21.71 1.61 4.40
N VAL A 177 -20.51 2.01 3.97
CA VAL A 177 -19.32 2.19 4.83
C VAL A 177 -18.57 3.47 4.48
N SER A 178 -17.89 4.08 5.46
CA SER A 178 -17.00 5.22 5.20
C SER A 178 -15.63 4.75 4.69
N GLU A 179 -14.94 5.60 3.92
CA GLU A 179 -13.57 5.32 3.42
C GLU A 179 -12.60 4.96 4.55
N ASP A 180 -12.71 5.65 5.70
CA ASP A 180 -11.92 5.36 6.90
C ASP A 180 -11.99 3.90 7.33
N ILE A 181 -13.17 3.27 7.22
CA ILE A 181 -13.36 1.90 7.68
C ILE A 181 -12.51 0.93 6.87
N ILE A 182 -12.48 1.12 5.55
CA ILE A 182 -11.78 0.23 4.63
C ILE A 182 -10.27 0.39 4.75
N GLY A 183 -9.78 1.63 4.80
CA GLY A 183 -8.37 1.90 5.05
C GLY A 183 -7.90 1.32 6.39
N ASN A 184 -8.70 1.49 7.45
CA ASN A 184 -8.42 0.90 8.76
C ASN A 184 -8.43 -0.65 8.73
N THR A 185 -9.30 -1.28 7.94
CA THR A 185 -9.27 -2.74 7.73
C THR A 185 -7.99 -3.18 7.05
N TYR A 186 -7.52 -2.42 6.05
CA TYR A 186 -6.27 -2.71 5.36
C TYR A 186 -5.07 -2.63 6.31
N ILE A 187 -4.99 -1.58 7.13
CA ILE A 187 -3.98 -1.46 8.19
C ILE A 187 -4.08 -2.61 9.19
N TYR A 188 -5.30 -2.95 9.63
CA TYR A 188 -5.55 -4.07 10.55
C TYR A 188 -5.01 -5.39 9.99
N LEU A 189 -5.27 -5.71 8.72
CA LEU A 189 -4.76 -6.94 8.10
C LEU A 189 -3.23 -6.95 8.05
N ILE A 190 -2.61 -5.83 7.66
CA ILE A 190 -1.15 -5.71 7.64
C ILE A 190 -0.55 -5.97 9.04
N GLU A 191 -1.16 -5.42 10.08
CA GLU A 191 -0.73 -5.63 11.48
C GLU A 191 -0.80 -7.10 11.89
N HIS A 192 -1.90 -7.76 11.54
CA HIS A 192 -2.10 -9.17 11.88
C HIS A 192 -1.15 -10.08 11.10
N PHE A 193 -0.91 -9.80 9.81
CA PHE A 193 0.08 -10.54 9.02
C PHE A 193 1.51 -10.36 9.53
N ALA A 194 1.87 -9.15 9.96
CA ALA A 194 3.17 -8.90 10.57
C ALA A 194 3.34 -9.73 11.85
N SER A 195 2.30 -9.75 12.70
CA SER A 195 2.28 -10.53 13.94
C SER A 195 2.37 -12.04 13.70
N ASP A 196 1.61 -12.57 12.73
CA ASP A 196 1.60 -14.00 12.36
C ASP A 196 2.94 -14.46 11.73
N SER A 197 3.66 -13.56 11.05
CA SER A 197 4.92 -13.91 10.37
C SER A 197 6.11 -14.15 11.31
N GLY A 198 6.01 -13.81 12.60
CA GLY A 198 7.07 -13.97 13.59
C GLY A 198 8.36 -13.18 13.31
N LYS A 199 8.40 -12.35 12.26
CA LYS A 199 9.53 -11.48 11.93
C LYS A 199 9.61 -10.32 12.91
N LYS A 200 10.80 -10.03 13.45
CA LYS A 200 11.02 -8.94 14.41
C LYS A 200 10.60 -7.60 13.78
N ALA A 201 9.76 -6.85 14.50
CA ALA A 201 9.01 -5.66 14.07
C ALA A 201 9.81 -4.46 13.50
N GLY A 202 11.14 -4.52 13.43
CA GLY A 202 11.96 -3.35 13.07
C GLY A 202 11.96 -2.97 11.58
N GLU A 203 11.59 -3.88 10.67
CA GLU A 203 11.71 -3.65 9.22
C GLU A 203 10.39 -3.70 8.45
N PHE A 204 9.32 -4.27 9.00
CA PHE A 204 8.11 -4.60 8.21
C PHE A 204 6.81 -3.97 8.72
N PHE A 205 6.71 -3.62 10.01
CA PHE A 205 5.49 -3.05 10.57
C PHE A 205 5.71 -2.36 11.92
N SER A 206 5.18 -1.14 12.04
CA SER A 206 5.19 -0.38 13.29
C SER A 206 3.89 -0.63 14.07
N PRO A 207 3.93 -1.17 15.30
CA PRO A 207 2.73 -1.40 16.10
C PRO A 207 1.86 -0.15 16.21
N LEU A 208 0.53 -0.30 16.15
CA LEU A 208 -0.38 0.84 16.04
C LEU A 208 -0.15 1.91 17.12
N MET A 209 0.09 1.49 18.36
CA MET A 209 0.32 2.40 19.49
C MET A 209 1.63 3.19 19.37
N VAL A 210 2.68 2.58 18.82
CA VAL A 210 3.96 3.26 18.57
C VAL A 210 3.77 4.28 17.45
N THR A 211 3.10 3.87 16.38
CA THR A 211 2.78 4.71 15.24
C THR A 211 1.98 5.95 15.63
N GLU A 212 0.92 5.77 16.42
CA GLU A 212 0.08 6.85 16.93
C GLU A 212 0.88 7.81 17.83
N LEU A 213 1.73 7.26 18.71
CA LEU A 213 2.57 8.06 19.59
C LEU A 213 3.55 8.94 18.80
N VAL A 214 4.25 8.37 17.82
CA VAL A 214 5.22 9.10 16.98
C VAL A 214 4.51 10.19 16.18
N ALA A 215 3.37 9.89 15.57
CA ALA A 215 2.56 10.85 14.83
C ALA A 215 2.15 12.05 15.71
N ARG A 216 1.69 11.79 16.94
CA ARG A 216 1.33 12.85 17.89
C ARG A 216 2.53 13.67 18.35
N LEU A 217 3.68 13.04 18.61
CA LEU A 217 4.91 13.72 18.99
C LEU A 217 5.46 14.61 17.86
N ALA A 218 5.24 14.23 16.61
CA ALA A 218 5.58 15.04 15.45
C ALA A 218 4.77 16.35 15.40
N GLN A 219 3.53 16.37 15.92
CA GLN A 219 2.62 17.53 15.90
C GLN A 219 2.57 18.27 14.54
N PRO A 220 2.23 17.55 13.45
CA PRO A 220 2.10 18.16 12.14
C PRO A 220 0.92 19.16 12.12
N LYS A 221 0.97 20.15 11.24
CA LYS A 221 0.03 21.27 11.15
C LYS A 221 -0.48 21.47 9.72
N ASP A 222 -1.60 22.17 9.60
CA ASP A 222 -2.14 22.63 8.31
C ASP A 222 -1.05 23.27 7.43
N GLY A 223 -0.93 22.76 6.20
CA GLY A 223 0.03 23.19 5.19
C GLY A 223 1.39 22.51 5.23
N ASP A 224 1.64 21.63 6.22
CA ASP A 224 2.93 20.95 6.35
C ASP A 224 3.17 19.94 5.21
N THR A 225 4.43 19.85 4.78
CA THR A 225 4.92 18.70 4.03
C THR A 225 5.45 17.64 4.99
N ILE A 226 4.90 16.43 4.92
CA ILE A 226 5.19 15.31 5.84
C ILE A 226 5.92 14.22 5.04
N CYS A 227 7.06 13.76 5.56
CA CYS A 227 7.87 12.72 4.93
C CYS A 227 8.09 11.52 5.86
N ASP A 228 8.02 10.32 5.30
CA ASP A 228 8.58 9.11 5.89
C ASP A 228 9.58 8.45 4.93
N PRO A 229 10.90 8.60 5.15
CA PRO A 229 11.91 8.08 4.24
C PRO A 229 12.08 6.55 4.34
N THR A 230 11.34 5.87 5.20
CA THR A 230 11.34 4.40 5.35
C THR A 230 9.90 3.95 5.58
N CYS A 231 9.01 4.33 4.67
CA CYS A 231 7.57 4.39 4.96
C CYS A 231 6.90 3.04 5.19
N GLY A 232 7.56 1.92 4.85
CA GLY A 232 6.93 0.61 4.92
C GLY A 232 5.61 0.61 4.14
N SER A 233 4.56 0.06 4.73
CA SER A 233 3.20 0.08 4.17
C SER A 233 2.45 1.42 4.35
N GLY A 234 3.13 2.47 4.82
CA GLY A 234 2.58 3.83 4.94
C GLY A 234 1.80 4.11 6.22
N GLY A 235 1.69 3.15 7.15
CA GLY A 235 0.88 3.30 8.37
C GLY A 235 1.26 4.52 9.22
N LEU A 236 2.55 4.78 9.40
CA LEU A 236 3.04 5.96 10.14
C LEU A 236 2.76 7.27 9.42
N LEU A 237 2.97 7.29 8.11
CA LEU A 237 2.69 8.45 7.27
C LEU A 237 1.19 8.81 7.29
N ILE A 238 0.29 7.81 7.22
CA ILE A 238 -1.16 7.98 7.36
C ILE A 238 -1.55 8.49 8.75
N LYS A 239 -0.95 7.95 9.83
CA LYS A 239 -1.24 8.43 11.19
C LYS A 239 -0.78 9.87 11.41
N ALA A 240 0.34 10.27 10.83
CA ALA A 240 0.79 11.66 10.84
C ALA A 240 -0.18 12.56 10.08
N ALA A 241 -0.62 12.15 8.89
CA ALA A 241 -1.63 12.86 8.10
C ALA A 241 -2.93 13.10 8.89
N ASN A 242 -3.42 12.06 9.57
CA ASN A 242 -4.66 12.11 10.35
C ASN A 242 -4.61 13.01 11.60
N GLN A 243 -3.43 13.51 11.99
CA GLN A 243 -3.33 14.56 13.01
C GLN A 243 -3.77 15.94 12.48
N ILE A 244 -4.01 16.08 11.17
CA ILE A 244 -4.45 17.30 10.49
C ILE A 244 -5.86 17.07 9.91
N PRO A 245 -6.93 17.33 10.69
CA PRO A 245 -8.31 17.06 10.24
C PRO A 245 -8.76 17.86 9.02
N SER A 246 -8.09 18.97 8.71
CA SER A 246 -8.40 19.81 7.54
C SER A 246 -8.07 19.14 6.21
N GLY A 247 -7.24 18.09 6.21
CA GLY A 247 -6.71 17.49 4.98
C GLY A 247 -5.66 18.35 4.26
N ASN A 248 -5.30 19.51 4.81
CA ASN A 248 -4.33 20.42 4.21
C ASN A 248 -2.90 20.00 4.55
N PHE A 249 -2.32 19.09 3.77
CA PHE A 249 -0.94 18.62 3.89
C PHE A 249 -0.46 18.01 2.56
N ALA A 250 0.83 17.69 2.47
CA ALA A 250 1.37 16.88 1.38
C ALA A 250 2.23 15.73 1.93
N LEU A 251 2.02 14.52 1.42
CA LEU A 251 2.67 13.30 1.89
C LEU A 251 3.77 12.83 0.93
N PHE A 252 4.90 12.46 1.51
CA PHE A 252 6.07 11.96 0.81
C PHE A 252 6.60 10.71 1.51
N GLY A 253 7.01 9.72 0.76
CA GLY A 253 7.58 8.51 1.32
C GLY A 253 8.55 7.82 0.38
N GLN A 254 9.42 6.99 0.96
CA GLN A 254 10.30 6.12 0.20
C GLN A 254 10.38 4.74 0.88
N GLU A 255 10.34 3.69 0.07
CA GLU A 255 10.42 2.31 0.52
C GLU A 255 11.34 1.51 -0.40
N THR A 256 12.20 0.67 0.18
CA THR A 256 13.18 -0.11 -0.58
C THR A 256 12.60 -1.40 -1.14
N ASN A 257 11.65 -2.02 -0.43
CA ASN A 257 11.03 -3.27 -0.83
C ASN A 257 9.85 -3.00 -1.79
N GLY A 258 9.93 -3.54 -3.00
CA GLY A 258 8.91 -3.29 -4.04
C GLY A 258 7.52 -3.77 -3.67
N SER A 259 7.38 -4.92 -2.99
CA SER A 259 6.08 -5.41 -2.53
C SER A 259 5.50 -4.50 -1.45
N THR A 260 6.31 -4.12 -0.45
CA THR A 260 5.88 -3.19 0.61
C THR A 260 5.53 -1.80 0.06
N TRP A 261 6.28 -1.31 -0.93
CA TRP A 261 5.98 -0.07 -1.65
C TRP A 261 4.61 -0.13 -2.33
N ALA A 262 4.28 -1.25 -3.00
CA ALA A 262 2.97 -1.44 -3.63
C ALA A 262 1.83 -1.44 -2.59
N LEU A 263 2.04 -2.07 -1.43
CA LEU A 263 1.10 -2.01 -0.31
C LEU A 263 0.91 -0.58 0.20
N CYS A 264 2.00 0.20 0.32
CA CYS A 264 1.93 1.62 0.69
C CYS A 264 1.08 2.41 -0.29
N ARG A 265 1.31 2.24 -1.60
CA ARG A 265 0.52 2.90 -2.67
C ARG A 265 -0.96 2.57 -2.56
N MET A 266 -1.32 1.29 -2.44
CA MET A 266 -2.71 0.87 -2.25
C MET A 266 -3.31 1.46 -0.97
N ASN A 267 -2.55 1.47 0.13
CA ASN A 267 -3.00 2.02 1.41
C ASN A 267 -3.28 3.53 1.32
N MET A 268 -2.42 4.31 0.65
CA MET A 268 -2.67 5.74 0.39
C MET A 268 -3.99 5.94 -0.37
N PHE A 269 -4.26 5.11 -1.37
CA PHE A 269 -5.55 5.16 -2.08
C PHE A 269 -6.74 4.76 -1.19
N LEU A 270 -6.62 3.74 -0.35
CA LEU A 270 -7.74 3.39 0.54
C LEU A 270 -8.06 4.50 1.55
N HIS A 271 -7.10 5.35 1.88
CA HIS A 271 -7.26 6.51 2.76
C HIS A 271 -7.49 7.85 2.03
N GLY A 272 -7.76 7.84 0.71
CA GLY A 272 -8.06 9.07 -0.02
C GLY A 272 -6.84 9.94 -0.37
N PHE A 273 -5.63 9.49 -0.10
CA PHE A 273 -4.39 10.25 -0.28
C PHE A 273 -3.78 10.09 -1.68
N ASP A 274 -4.57 10.38 -2.72
CA ASP A 274 -4.20 10.22 -4.15
C ASP A 274 -2.93 10.97 -4.55
N SER A 275 -2.65 12.11 -3.90
CA SER A 275 -1.50 12.98 -4.20
C SER A 275 -0.22 12.59 -3.47
N ALA A 276 -0.23 11.53 -2.64
CA ALA A 276 0.95 11.09 -1.92
C ALA A 276 2.06 10.65 -2.89
N ARG A 277 3.26 11.21 -2.73
CA ARG A 277 4.43 10.83 -3.52
C ARG A 277 5.22 9.74 -2.79
N ILE A 278 5.01 8.49 -3.20
CA ILE A 278 5.70 7.33 -2.63
C ILE A 278 6.68 6.75 -3.65
N GLU A 279 7.97 6.82 -3.37
CA GLU A 279 9.06 6.38 -4.22
C GLU A 279 9.53 4.95 -3.88
N TRP A 280 9.94 4.19 -4.89
CA TRP A 280 10.52 2.86 -4.72
C TRP A 280 12.05 2.91 -4.89
N GLY A 281 12.80 2.75 -3.81
CA GLY A 281 14.26 2.69 -3.83
C GLY A 281 14.91 2.76 -2.45
N ASP A 282 16.20 2.46 -2.38
CA ASP A 282 17.00 2.55 -1.14
C ASP A 282 17.22 4.03 -0.74
N THR A 283 16.71 4.43 0.41
CA THR A 283 16.78 5.81 0.92
C THR A 283 18.20 6.33 1.14
N ILE A 284 19.14 5.47 1.56
CA ILE A 284 20.51 5.87 1.79
C ILE A 284 21.26 5.91 0.46
N ASN A 285 21.24 4.83 -0.30
CA ASN A 285 22.08 4.66 -1.49
C ASN A 285 21.50 5.32 -2.74
N ASN A 286 20.18 5.51 -2.79
CA ASN A 286 19.45 6.10 -3.91
C ASN A 286 18.25 6.94 -3.42
N PRO A 287 18.46 8.08 -2.75
CA PRO A 287 17.36 8.94 -2.32
C PRO A 287 16.63 9.52 -3.55
N LEU A 288 15.32 9.28 -3.63
CA LEU A 288 14.47 9.66 -4.77
C LEU A 288 13.59 10.87 -4.48
N LEU A 289 13.41 11.22 -3.21
CA LEU A 289 12.75 12.45 -2.76
C LEU A 289 13.69 13.66 -2.93
N VAL A 290 14.00 13.96 -4.19
CA VAL A 290 14.90 15.02 -4.63
C VAL A 290 14.17 16.04 -5.49
N SER A 291 14.63 17.28 -5.44
CA SER A 291 14.19 18.39 -6.29
C SER A 291 15.39 19.25 -6.65
N ASN A 292 15.54 19.61 -7.94
CA ASN A 292 16.67 20.40 -8.44
C ASN A 292 18.04 19.87 -7.99
N LYS A 293 18.24 18.54 -8.08
CA LYS A 293 19.47 17.83 -7.66
C LYS A 293 19.83 17.95 -6.18
N SER A 294 18.89 18.39 -5.34
CA SER A 294 19.03 18.48 -3.89
C SER A 294 17.98 17.64 -3.19
N LEU A 295 18.24 17.21 -1.96
CA LEU A 295 17.21 16.57 -1.13
C LEU A 295 16.03 17.52 -0.93
N MET A 296 14.81 17.01 -1.08
CA MET A 296 13.62 17.75 -0.67
C MET A 296 13.67 18.05 0.83
N LYS A 297 13.03 19.16 1.22
CA LYS A 297 12.98 19.63 2.60
C LYS A 297 11.55 19.62 3.12
N PHE A 298 11.33 19.01 4.28
CA PHE A 298 10.02 18.73 4.86
C PHE A 298 9.81 19.46 6.19
N ASP A 299 8.57 19.86 6.46
CA ASP A 299 8.20 20.42 7.77
C ASP A 299 8.21 19.33 8.84
N ILE A 300 7.76 18.12 8.47
CA ILE A 300 7.66 16.99 9.38
C ILE A 300 8.34 15.78 8.76
N VAL A 301 9.20 15.13 9.53
CA VAL A 301 9.78 13.83 9.18
C VAL A 301 9.41 12.84 10.28
N VAL A 302 8.68 11.79 9.92
CA VAL A 302 8.35 10.66 10.81
C VAL A 302 9.01 9.41 10.27
N ALA A 303 9.50 8.52 11.13
CA ALA A 303 10.08 7.28 10.65
C ALA A 303 10.16 6.18 11.72
N ASN A 304 10.14 4.94 11.25
CA ASN A 304 10.62 3.76 11.97
C ASN A 304 11.59 3.00 11.05
N PRO A 305 12.86 3.45 10.93
CA PRO A 305 13.84 2.85 10.03
C PRO A 305 14.27 1.44 10.48
N PRO A 306 14.86 0.63 9.59
CA PRO A 306 15.41 -0.68 9.95
C PRO A 306 16.49 -0.56 11.03
N PHE A 307 16.33 -1.30 12.13
CA PHE A 307 17.22 -1.19 13.30
C PHE A 307 18.56 -1.86 13.09
N SER A 308 19.62 -1.10 13.32
CA SER A 308 21.00 -1.59 13.30
C SER A 308 21.36 -2.32 12.00
N LEU A 309 20.83 -1.82 10.88
CA LEU A 309 21.07 -2.36 9.54
C LEU A 309 22.57 -2.51 9.28
N ASP A 310 22.98 -3.74 9.00
CA ASP A 310 24.32 -4.05 8.52
C ASP A 310 24.41 -3.73 7.03
N LYS A 311 25.60 -3.34 6.55
CA LYS A 311 25.86 -3.02 5.13
C LYS A 311 24.88 -1.98 4.57
N TRP A 312 24.63 -0.91 5.33
CA TRP A 312 23.74 0.17 4.94
C TRP A 312 24.25 1.05 3.78
N GLY A 313 25.44 0.78 3.23
CA GLY A 313 26.07 1.61 2.17
C GLY A 313 27.15 2.57 2.68
N ALA A 314 27.78 2.25 3.81
CA ALA A 314 28.82 3.08 4.44
C ALA A 314 30.00 3.42 3.51
N GLU A 315 30.31 2.54 2.55
CA GLU A 315 31.32 2.74 1.52
C GLU A 315 31.06 3.96 0.63
N ASN A 316 29.79 4.33 0.43
CA ASN A 316 29.39 5.46 -0.42
C ASN A 316 29.27 6.76 0.39
N ALA A 317 29.27 6.69 1.72
CA ALA A 317 28.97 7.81 2.60
C ALA A 317 29.98 8.96 2.51
N ALA A 318 31.27 8.66 2.30
CA ALA A 318 32.31 9.67 2.19
C ALA A 318 32.17 10.55 0.94
N SER A 319 31.60 10.00 -0.14
CA SER A 319 31.36 10.69 -1.41
C SER A 319 29.88 11.01 -1.63
N ASP A 320 29.07 11.03 -0.56
CA ASP A 320 27.64 11.30 -0.66
C ASP A 320 27.38 12.67 -1.33
N PRO A 321 26.72 12.71 -2.50
CA PRO A 321 26.53 13.96 -3.24
C PRO A 321 25.66 14.96 -2.48
N TYR A 322 24.84 14.49 -1.54
CA TYR A 322 23.97 15.32 -0.71
C TYR A 322 24.63 15.80 0.59
N ARG A 323 25.89 15.43 0.82
CA ARG A 323 26.69 15.82 2.01
C ARG A 323 25.99 15.50 3.34
N ARG A 324 25.27 14.38 3.41
CA ARG A 324 24.52 14.02 4.61
C ARG A 324 25.44 13.76 5.80
N PHE A 325 26.53 13.06 5.58
CA PHE A 325 27.40 12.52 6.64
C PHE A 325 28.49 13.49 7.15
N THR A 326 28.23 14.80 7.11
CA THR A 326 29.20 15.84 7.55
C THR A 326 29.50 15.79 9.06
N ARG A 327 28.56 15.30 9.88
CA ARG A 327 28.73 15.08 11.33
C ARG A 327 29.55 13.83 11.67
N GLY A 328 29.90 13.04 10.65
CA GLY A 328 30.62 11.78 10.79
C GLY A 328 29.90 10.63 10.07
N ILE A 329 30.67 9.59 9.73
CA ILE A 329 30.17 8.38 9.06
C ILE A 329 29.87 7.32 10.12
N PRO A 330 28.64 6.79 10.21
CA PRO A 330 28.29 5.70 11.12
C PRO A 330 29.11 4.42 10.86
N PRO A 331 29.24 3.52 11.85
CA PRO A 331 29.88 2.22 11.62
C PRO A 331 29.16 1.40 10.53
N LYS A 332 29.92 0.63 9.74
CA LYS A 332 29.36 -0.19 8.65
C LYS A 332 28.27 -1.18 9.10
N SER A 333 28.39 -1.67 10.33
CA SER A 333 27.46 -2.64 10.93
C SER A 333 26.31 -2.01 11.72
N LYS A 334 26.18 -0.67 11.70
CA LYS A 334 25.17 0.11 12.43
C LYS A 334 24.70 1.31 11.61
N GLY A 335 23.69 1.09 10.76
CA GLY A 335 23.08 2.13 9.92
C GLY A 335 22.14 3.11 10.63
N ASP A 336 21.89 2.97 11.93
CA ASP A 336 20.90 3.78 12.67
C ASP A 336 21.13 5.29 12.49
N TRP A 337 22.36 5.76 12.71
CA TRP A 337 22.71 7.18 12.52
C TRP A 337 22.76 7.59 11.06
N ALA A 338 22.82 6.67 10.10
CA ALA A 338 22.76 7.03 8.69
C ALA A 338 21.35 7.50 8.32
N PHE A 339 20.32 6.79 8.80
CA PHE A 339 18.92 7.19 8.64
C PHE A 339 18.61 8.47 9.41
N ILE A 340 19.04 8.60 10.68
CA ILE A 340 18.84 9.82 11.47
C ILE A 340 19.47 11.03 10.75
N THR A 341 20.71 10.88 10.27
CA THR A 341 21.40 11.95 9.55
C THR A 341 20.68 12.30 8.26
N HIS A 342 20.17 11.31 7.51
CA HIS A 342 19.34 11.56 6.34
C HIS A 342 18.08 12.38 6.70
N MET A 343 17.38 12.04 7.79
CA MET A 343 16.19 12.79 8.25
C MET A 343 16.53 14.22 8.65
N VAL A 344 17.66 14.44 9.33
CA VAL A 344 18.15 15.79 9.67
C VAL A 344 18.37 16.61 8.39
N GLU A 345 18.92 15.99 7.37
CA GLU A 345 19.22 16.63 6.09
C GLU A 345 18.03 16.70 5.13
N THR A 346 16.88 16.10 5.46
CA THR A 346 15.61 16.29 4.75
C THR A 346 14.62 17.13 5.55
N ALA A 347 14.88 17.46 6.81
CA ALA A 347 14.08 18.42 7.56
C ALA A 347 14.38 19.87 7.15
N LYS A 348 13.35 20.72 7.13
CA LYS A 348 13.52 22.18 6.92
C LYS A 348 14.36 22.78 8.05
N ASN A 349 15.37 23.55 7.68
CA ASN A 349 16.26 24.20 8.64
C ASN A 349 15.46 25.07 9.63
N GLN A 350 15.78 24.97 10.92
CA GLN A 350 15.22 25.76 12.04
C GLN A 350 13.72 25.59 12.32
N LYS A 351 12.94 24.97 11.44
CA LYS A 351 11.49 24.80 11.58
C LYS A 351 11.03 23.35 11.54
N GLY A 352 11.75 22.51 10.80
CA GLY A 352 11.39 21.13 10.60
C GLY A 352 11.48 20.33 11.90
N ARG A 353 10.60 19.36 12.06
CA ARG A 353 10.60 18.45 13.20
C ARG A 353 10.74 17.00 12.75
N ILE A 354 11.53 16.25 13.50
CA ILE A 354 11.76 14.83 13.27
C ILE A 354 11.25 14.06 14.48
N ALA A 355 10.41 13.05 14.26
CA ALA A 355 10.00 12.08 15.27
C ALA A 355 10.31 10.68 14.75
N VAL A 356 11.25 9.98 15.39
CA VAL A 356 11.79 8.71 14.88
C VAL A 356 11.87 7.66 15.98
N VAL A 357 11.55 6.42 15.63
CA VAL A 357 11.75 5.25 16.49
C VAL A 357 13.14 4.68 16.21
N VAL A 358 13.92 4.43 17.27
CA VAL A 358 15.32 3.99 17.16
C VAL A 358 15.66 3.01 18.29
N PRO A 359 16.62 2.09 18.09
CA PRO A 359 17.08 1.22 19.16
C PRO A 359 17.87 2.01 20.20
N HIS A 360 17.86 1.61 21.47
CA HIS A 360 18.53 2.33 22.57
C HIS A 360 20.02 2.61 22.30
N GLY A 361 20.69 1.76 21.52
CA GLY A 361 22.12 1.90 21.21
C GLY A 361 22.52 3.27 20.66
N VAL A 362 21.63 3.96 19.94
CA VAL A 362 21.93 5.31 19.40
C VAL A 362 22.24 6.33 20.49
N LEU A 363 21.73 6.12 21.71
CA LEU A 363 21.86 7.01 22.85
C LEU A 363 23.23 6.90 23.54
N PHE A 364 23.85 5.72 23.54
CA PHE A 364 25.02 5.45 24.38
C PHE A 364 26.20 4.79 23.67
N ARG A 365 26.05 4.28 22.43
CA ARG A 365 27.20 3.74 21.71
C ARG A 365 28.28 4.82 21.48
N GLY A 366 29.53 4.38 21.60
CA GLY A 366 30.73 5.21 21.55
C GLY A 366 31.28 5.42 20.13
N GLY A 367 32.55 5.83 20.03
CA GLY A 367 33.26 5.91 18.75
C GLY A 367 32.65 6.91 17.78
N ALA A 368 32.41 6.48 16.53
CA ALA A 368 31.84 7.34 15.49
C ALA A 368 30.44 7.86 15.85
N GLU A 369 29.60 7.02 16.47
CA GLU A 369 28.23 7.43 16.86
C GLU A 369 28.24 8.47 17.99
N LEU A 370 29.22 8.41 18.91
CA LEU A 370 29.40 9.47 19.91
C LEU A 370 29.74 10.81 19.26
N LYS A 371 30.64 10.82 18.27
CA LYS A 371 31.02 12.03 17.54
C LYS A 371 29.83 12.63 16.80
N ILE A 372 29.05 11.80 16.11
CA ILE A 372 27.84 12.23 15.40
C ILE A 372 26.82 12.81 16.38
N ARG A 373 26.63 12.18 17.55
CA ARG A 373 25.67 12.64 18.57
C ARG A 373 26.05 13.98 19.22
N GLN A 374 27.34 14.32 19.27
CA GLN A 374 27.84 15.58 19.85
C GLN A 374 27.77 16.77 18.89
N ALA A 375 27.83 16.52 17.58
CA ALA A 375 27.80 17.52 16.52
C ALA A 375 26.36 17.92 16.15
#